data_AF-A0A9E3KTX7-F1
#
_entry.id   AF-A0A9E3KTX7-F1
#
_cell.length_a   1.000
_cell.length_b   1.000
_cell.length_c   1.000
_cell.angle_alpha   90.00
_cell.angle_beta   90.00
_cell.angle_gamma   90.00
#
_symmetry.space_group_name_H-M   'P 1'
#
loop_
_entity.id
_entity.type
_entity.pdbx_description
1 polymer ?
#
loop_
_entity_poly.entity_id
_entity_poly.type
_entity_poly.pdbx_seq_one_letter_code
_entity_poly.pdbx_strand_id
1 'polypeptide(L)'
;MYSKHWLVIRDDAKRTFEVYGQVANENAFTNKVYAMQKAGMSISGMTPPVTGKAPSKESIRISGYTYEEGLYERLEREYMRIRMKFIDDLELD
;
A
#
# COMPACT_ATOMS: atom_id res chain seq x y z
N MET A 1 -14.38 -15.03 -16.15
CA MET A 1 -14.46 -15.04 -14.68
C MET A 1 -13.31 -14.20 -14.15
N TYR A 2 -13.56 -13.05 -13.54
CA TYR A 2 -12.48 -12.26 -12.92
C TYR A 2 -12.12 -12.91 -11.58
N SER A 3 -10.96 -13.55 -11.48
CA SER A 3 -10.50 -14.12 -10.22
C SER A 3 -10.06 -13.01 -9.28
N LYS A 4 -10.58 -13.02 -8.05
CA LYS A 4 -10.08 -12.15 -6.99
C LYS A 4 -8.59 -12.43 -6.76
N HIS A 5 -7.82 -11.38 -6.54
CA HIS A 5 -6.40 -11.47 -6.22
C HIS A 5 -6.09 -10.61 -5.00
N TRP A 6 -5.03 -10.95 -4.29
CA TRP A 6 -4.58 -10.18 -3.14
C TRP A 6 -3.84 -8.93 -3.58
N LEU A 7 -4.07 -7.84 -2.86
CA LEU A 7 -3.28 -6.63 -2.93
C LEU A 7 -2.37 -6.56 -1.73
N VAL A 8 -1.14 -6.12 -1.98
CA VAL A 8 -0.12 -5.91 -0.97
C VAL A 8 0.38 -4.48 -1.09
N ILE A 9 0.45 -3.79 0.04
CA ILE A 9 1.18 -2.53 0.17
C ILE A 9 2.50 -2.76 0.92
N ARG A 10 3.55 -2.05 0.50
CA ARG A 10 4.88 -2.11 1.10
C ARG A 10 5.35 -0.70 1.43
N ASP A 11 5.90 -0.55 2.62
CA ASP A 11 6.74 0.58 3.01
C ASP A 11 8.19 0.20 2.70
N ASP A 12 8.71 0.74 1.60
CA ASP A 12 10.04 0.39 1.09
C ASP A 12 11.15 1.04 1.92
N ALA A 13 10.85 2.12 2.65
CA ALA A 13 11.78 2.74 3.58
C ALA A 13 11.97 1.90 4.84
N LYS A 14 10.89 1.37 5.40
CA LYS A 14 10.92 0.56 6.64
C LYS A 14 11.02 -0.94 6.38
N ARG A 15 10.95 -1.36 5.12
CA ARG A 15 10.89 -2.78 4.73
C ARG A 15 9.76 -3.50 5.44
N THR A 16 8.58 -2.90 5.49
CA THR A 16 7.37 -3.54 6.03
C THR A 16 6.31 -3.73 4.96
N PHE A 17 5.45 -4.73 5.13
CA PHE A 17 4.37 -5.02 4.20
C PHE A 17 3.09 -5.44 4.90
N GLU A 18 1.98 -5.25 4.21
CA GLU A 18 0.67 -5.72 4.62
C GLU A 18 -0.12 -6.23 3.42
N VAL A 19 -0.89 -7.29 3.66
CA VAL A 19 -1.87 -7.77 2.70
C VAL A 19 -3.17 -7.00 2.94
N TYR A 20 -3.44 -6.02 2.08
CA TYR A 20 -4.58 -5.10 2.19
C TYR A 20 -5.92 -5.82 2.04
N GLY A 21 -6.07 -6.65 1.00
CA GLY A 21 -7.34 -7.36 0.76
C GLY A 21 -7.41 -8.05 -0.59
N GLN A 22 -8.48 -8.84 -0.80
CA GLN A 22 -8.80 -9.42 -2.10
C GLN A 22 -9.72 -8.52 -2.89
N VAL A 23 -9.36 -8.20 -4.12
CA VAL A 23 -10.20 -7.41 -5.02
C VAL A 23 -10.31 -8.06 -6.40
N ALA A 24 -11.38 -7.70 -7.12
CA ALA A 24 -11.52 -7.99 -8.55
C ALA A 24 -10.98 -6.83 -9.42
N ASN A 25 -10.75 -5.66 -8.82
CA ASN A 25 -10.27 -4.44 -9.48
C ASN A 25 -9.34 -3.68 -8.52
N GLU A 26 -8.16 -3.30 -8.99
CA GLU A 26 -7.10 -2.64 -8.21
C GLU A 26 -7.01 -1.12 -8.40
N ASN A 27 -7.90 -0.49 -9.16
CA ASN A 27 -7.81 0.93 -9.53
C ASN A 27 -7.75 1.86 -8.31
N ALA A 28 -8.64 1.66 -7.34
CA ALA A 28 -8.68 2.49 -6.13
C ALA A 28 -7.39 2.37 -5.32
N PHE A 29 -6.87 1.15 -5.18
CA PHE A 29 -5.63 0.87 -4.50
C PHE A 29 -4.43 1.50 -5.23
N THR A 30 -4.32 1.27 -6.53
CA THR A 30 -3.22 1.78 -7.37
C THR A 30 -3.19 3.30 -7.38
N ASN A 31 -4.35 3.95 -7.53
CA ASN A 31 -4.45 5.41 -7.48
C ASN A 31 -4.00 5.96 -6.12
N LYS A 32 -4.32 5.27 -5.02
CA LYS A 32 -3.93 5.68 -3.67
C LYS A 32 -2.42 5.54 -3.45
N VAL A 33 -1.84 4.41 -3.84
CA VAL A 33 -0.38 4.18 -3.80
C VAL A 33 0.34 5.25 -4.60
N TYR A 34 -0.13 5.55 -5.82
CA TYR A 34 0.45 6.58 -6.67
C TYR A 34 0.36 7.98 -6.06
N ALA A 35 -0.76 8.32 -5.40
CA ALA A 35 -0.90 9.60 -4.71
C ALA A 35 0.09 9.74 -3.54
N MET A 36 0.29 8.68 -2.75
CA MET A 36 1.26 8.65 -1.66
C MET A 36 2.70 8.77 -2.16
N GLN A 37 3.04 8.07 -3.25
CA GLN A 37 4.35 8.19 -3.91
C GLN A 37 4.59 9.62 -4.41
N LYS A 38 3.59 10.26 -5.02
CA LYS A 38 3.65 11.66 -5.44
C LYS A 38 3.88 12.63 -4.28
N ALA A 39 3.40 12.30 -3.09
CA ALA A 39 3.67 13.06 -1.87
C ALA A 39 5.07 12.79 -1.27
N GLY A 40 5.92 12.02 -1.95
CA GLY A 40 7.29 11.74 -1.53
C GLY A 40 7.44 10.51 -0.62
N MET A 41 6.38 9.74 -0.40
CA MET A 41 6.45 8.52 0.42
C MET A 41 7.13 7.38 -0.35
N SER A 42 8.07 6.70 0.30
CA SER A 42 8.78 5.53 -0.26
C SER A 42 7.95 4.26 -0.07
N ILE A 43 6.92 4.10 -0.88
CA ILE A 43 6.01 2.95 -0.83
C ILE A 43 5.80 2.31 -2.20
N SER A 44 5.34 1.06 -2.22
CA SER A 44 4.91 0.38 -3.44
C SER A 44 3.71 -0.53 -3.22
N GLY A 45 2.91 -0.70 -4.26
CA GLY A 45 1.81 -1.66 -4.32
C GLY A 45 2.18 -2.83 -5.22
N MET A 46 1.75 -4.04 -4.89
CA MET A 46 1.93 -5.21 -5.74
C MET A 46 0.79 -6.22 -5.62
N THR A 47 0.64 -7.03 -6.67
CA THR A 47 -0.18 -8.24 -6.69
C THR A 47 0.75 -9.46 -6.60
N PRO A 48 0.58 -10.35 -5.61
CA PRO A 48 1.36 -11.58 -5.55
C PRO A 48 1.10 -12.47 -6.79
N PRO A 49 2.09 -13.23 -7.26
CA PRO A 49 1.90 -14.17 -8.36
C PRO A 49 0.77 -15.16 -8.04
N VAL A 50 -0.14 -15.37 -9.00
CA VAL A 50 -1.23 -16.35 -8.85
C VAL A 50 -0.68 -17.75 -9.09
N THR A 51 -0.08 -18.37 -8.07
CA THR A 51 0.49 -19.72 -8.19
C THR A 51 -0.58 -20.81 -8.07
N GLY A 52 -1.59 -20.85 -8.96
CA GLY A 52 -2.58 -21.95 -9.13
C GLY A 52 -3.47 -22.33 -7.92
N LYS A 53 -3.08 -21.94 -6.71
CA LYS A 53 -3.80 -22.01 -5.43
C LYS A 53 -3.91 -20.56 -4.99
N ALA A 54 -5.12 -20.07 -4.72
CA ALA A 54 -5.27 -18.76 -4.09
C ALA A 54 -4.53 -18.81 -2.74
N PRO A 55 -3.41 -18.08 -2.57
CA PRO A 55 -2.69 -18.12 -1.30
C PRO A 55 -3.63 -17.62 -0.20
N SER A 56 -3.61 -18.22 0.99
CA SER A 56 -4.29 -17.61 2.14
C SER A 56 -3.58 -16.29 2.49
N LYS A 57 -4.27 -15.32 3.11
CA LYS A 57 -3.68 -14.03 3.49
C LYS A 57 -2.38 -14.23 4.28
N GLU A 58 -2.40 -15.20 5.20
CA GLU A 58 -1.33 -15.54 6.13
C GLU A 58 -0.15 -16.24 5.45
N SER A 59 -0.36 -16.84 4.28
CA SER A 59 0.68 -17.52 3.50
C SER A 59 1.52 -16.57 2.65
N ILE A 60 1.05 -15.33 2.46
CA ILE A 60 1.78 -14.33 1.68
C ILE A 60 2.99 -13.85 2.49
N ARG A 61 4.16 -13.99 1.89
CA ARG A 61 5.45 -13.55 2.42
C ARG A 61 6.21 -12.81 1.32
N ILE A 62 6.94 -11.78 1.72
CA ILE A 62 7.73 -10.96 0.81
C ILE A 62 9.16 -10.96 1.32
N SER A 63 10.07 -11.47 0.50
CA SER A 63 11.47 -11.59 0.87
C SER A 63 12.05 -10.21 1.21
N GLY A 64 12.69 -10.10 2.38
CA GLY A 64 13.27 -8.85 2.86
C GLY A 64 12.28 -7.84 3.43
N TYR A 65 11.01 -8.22 3.64
CA TYR A 65 10.01 -7.37 4.30
C TYR A 65 9.40 -8.07 5.50
N THR A 66 9.11 -7.29 6.54
CA THR A 66 8.43 -7.74 7.76
C THR A 66 6.94 -7.43 7.68
N TYR A 67 6.09 -8.38 8.08
CA TYR A 67 4.66 -8.13 8.13
C TYR A 67 4.34 -7.08 9.21
N GLU A 68 3.52 -6.09 8.87
CA GLU A 68 3.05 -5.06 9.77
C GLU A 68 1.52 -4.98 9.68
N GLU A 69 0.83 -5.29 10.78
CA GLU A 69 -0.61 -5.13 10.88
C GLU A 69 -0.98 -3.66 11.02
N GLY A 70 -1.92 -3.18 10.20
CA GLY A 70 -2.34 -1.78 10.19
C GLY A 70 -1.39 -0.85 9.43
N LEU A 71 -0.53 -1.41 8.57
CA LEU A 71 0.41 -0.63 7.75
C LEU A 71 -0.33 0.36 6.86
N TYR A 72 -1.40 -0.10 6.20
CA TYR A 72 -2.16 0.73 5.27
C TYR A 72 -2.74 1.96 5.98
N GLU A 73 -3.34 1.79 7.14
CA GLU A 73 -3.86 2.88 7.98
C GLU A 73 -2.74 3.81 8.45
N ARG A 74 -1.56 3.28 8.81
CA ARG A 74 -0.39 4.10 9.16
C ARG A 74 0.03 4.98 7.99
N LEU A 75 0.14 4.40 6.79
CA LEU A 75 0.53 5.13 5.58
C LEU A 75 -0.51 6.19 5.20
N GLU A 76 -1.80 5.90 5.36
CA GLU A 76 -2.85 6.91 5.17
C GLU A 76 -2.72 8.09 6.13
N ARG A 77 -2.44 7.84 7.42
CA ARG A 77 -2.22 8.92 8.40
C ARG A 77 -0.96 9.74 8.08
N GLU A 78 0.09 9.09 7.60
CA GLU A 78 1.32 9.77 7.17
C GLU A 78 1.06 10.65 5.95
N TYR A 79 0.36 10.12 4.95
CA TYR A 79 -0.06 10.87 3.77
C TYR A 79 -0.90 12.10 4.12
N MET A 80 -1.89 11.95 5.03
CA MET A 80 -2.71 13.08 5.48
C MET A 80 -1.88 14.16 6.18
N ARG A 81 -0.90 13.77 7.01
CA ARG A 81 0.01 14.74 7.66
C ARG A 81 0.85 15.51 6.64
N ILE A 82 1.39 14.85 5.62
CA ILE A 82 2.14 15.50 4.55
C ILE A 82 1.25 16.48 3.78
N ARG A 83 0.03 16.07 3.45
CA ARG A 83 -0.96 16.89 2.74
C ARG A 83 -1.39 18.12 3.52
N MET A 84 -1.59 18.02 4.83
CA MET A 84 -1.96 19.16 5.67
C MET A 84 -0.81 20.17 5.76
N LYS A 85 0.43 19.68 5.99
CA LYS A 85 1.60 20.55 6.01
C LYS A 85 1.78 21.33 4.71
N PHE A 86 1.56 20.68 3.56
CA PHE A 86 1.64 21.35 2.25
C PHE A 86 0.61 22.47 2.09
N ILE A 87 -0.58 22.35 2.70
CA ILE A 87 -1.59 23.41 2.67
C ILE A 87 -1.15 24.57 3.57
N ASP A 88 -0.71 24.28 4.79
CA ASP A 88 -0.24 25.31 5.73
C ASP A 88 0.95 26.11 5.14
N ASP A 89 1.88 25.42 4.47
CA ASP A 89 3.04 26.05 3.82
C ASP A 89 2.62 26.94 2.61
N LEU A 90 1.52 26.62 1.92
CA LEU A 90 1.00 27.39 0.78
C LEU A 90 0.21 28.64 1.21
N GLU A 91 -0.40 28.63 2.40
CA GLU A 91 -1.17 29.77 2.93
C GLU A 91 -0.27 30.88 3.54
N LEU A 92 1.03 30.60 3.71
CA LEU A 92 2.01 31.52 4.30
C LEU A 92 2.91 32.25 3.27
N ASP A 93 2.73 31.96 1.97
CA ASP A 93 3.35 32.65 0.83
C ASP A 93 2.34 33.57 0.10
#